data_AF-A0A2D7GT10-F1
#
_entry.id   AF-A0A2D7GT10-F1
#
_cell.length_a   1.000
_cell.length_b   1.000
_cell.length_c   1.000
_cell.angle_alpha   90.00
_cell.angle_beta   90.00
_cell.angle_gamma   90.00
#
_symmetry.space_group_name_H-M   'P 1'
#
loop_
_entity.id
_entity.type
_entity.pdbx_description
1 polymer ?
#
loop_
_entity_poly.entity_id
_entity_poly.type
_entity_poly.pdbx_seq_one_letter_code
_entity_poly.pdbx_strand_id
1 'polypeptide(L)'
;MDLPILDIRPCKYVLSSLANIALDQAIESNKPYCYFNASLGSKIQRNALMMRRLEETLNNDTSGLSLRFQPQINLKTNTLSGVEILLRWHDAELGHVSPTDFEFELTETGLMQEPEQAL
;
A
#
# COMPACT_ATOMS: atom_id res chain seq x y z
N MET A 1 -14.30 2.85 30.59
CA MET A 1 -13.75 3.49 29.36
C MET A 1 -13.91 2.47 28.27
N ASP A 2 -15.10 2.48 27.67
CA ASP A 2 -15.55 1.49 26.71
C ASP A 2 -14.91 1.74 25.35
N LEU A 3 -14.22 0.72 24.83
CA LEU A 3 -13.82 0.66 23.43
C LEU A 3 -15.09 0.41 22.60
N PRO A 4 -15.27 1.07 21.43
CA PRO A 4 -16.41 0.80 20.57
C PRO A 4 -16.25 -0.62 20.03
N ILE A 5 -16.95 -1.55 20.69
CA ILE A 5 -17.17 -2.90 20.19
C ILE A 5 -17.88 -2.71 18.86
N LEU A 6 -17.18 -3.08 17.78
CA LEU A 6 -17.73 -3.23 16.45
C LEU A 6 -19.09 -3.95 16.60
N ASP A 7 -20.20 -3.25 16.35
CA ASP A 7 -21.56 -3.81 16.37
C ASP A 7 -21.70 -4.73 15.15
N ILE A 8 -21.03 -5.88 15.23
CA ILE A 8 -21.08 -6.92 14.23
C ILE A 8 -22.31 -7.76 14.59
N ARG A 9 -23.47 -7.39 14.07
CA ARG A 9 -24.54 -8.38 13.90
C ARG A 9 -23.92 -9.55 13.14
N PRO A 10 -23.88 -10.78 13.68
CA PRO A 10 -23.13 -11.87 13.06
C PRO A 10 -23.86 -12.35 11.82
N CYS A 11 -23.60 -11.69 10.69
CA CYS A 11 -23.87 -12.24 9.38
C CYS A 11 -22.99 -13.49 9.22
N LYS A 12 -23.60 -14.58 8.74
CA LYS A 12 -23.04 -15.94 8.65
C LYS A 12 -21.64 -16.05 8.00
N TYR A 13 -21.17 -14.99 7.34
CA TYR A 13 -19.95 -14.94 6.54
C TYR A 13 -18.77 -14.22 7.22
N VAL A 14 -18.98 -13.49 8.32
CA VAL A 14 -17.91 -12.67 8.92
C VAL A 14 -16.75 -13.54 9.41
N LEU A 15 -17.03 -14.62 10.14
CA LEU A 15 -15.98 -15.53 10.64
C LEU A 15 -15.19 -16.20 9.51
N SER A 16 -15.88 -16.57 8.42
CA SER A 16 -15.25 -17.15 7.23
C SER A 16 -14.29 -16.15 6.57
N SER A 17 -14.73 -14.90 6.42
CA SER A 17 -13.90 -13.83 5.87
C SER A 17 -12.66 -13.56 6.74
N LEU A 18 -12.80 -13.53 8.06
CA LEU A 18 -11.67 -13.36 8.98
C LEU A 18 -10.68 -14.54 8.91
N ALA A 19 -11.18 -15.76 8.72
CA ALA A 19 -10.34 -16.95 8.55
C ALA A 19 -9.55 -16.88 7.23
N ASN A 20 -10.16 -16.44 6.14
CA ASN A 20 -9.46 -16.25 4.86
C ASN A 20 -8.34 -15.20 4.98
N ILE A 21 -8.62 -14.08 5.62
CA ILE A 21 -7.61 -13.05 5.90
C ILE A 21 -6.39 -13.62 6.64
N ALA A 22 -6.64 -14.45 7.66
CA ALA A 22 -5.57 -15.10 8.40
C ALA A 22 -4.82 -16.13 7.56
N LEU A 23 -5.51 -16.83 6.65
CA LEU A 23 -4.90 -17.76 5.71
C LEU A 23 -3.97 -17.03 4.73
N ASP A 24 -4.41 -15.93 4.13
CA ASP A 24 -3.60 -15.13 3.20
C ASP A 24 -2.33 -14.62 3.89
N GLN A 25 -2.46 -14.10 5.11
CA GLN A 25 -1.30 -13.67 5.91
C GLN A 25 -0.34 -14.82 6.23
N ALA A 26 -0.85 -16.04 6.45
CA ALA A 26 -0.01 -17.21 6.69
C ALA A 26 0.81 -17.58 5.44
N ILE A 27 0.19 -17.50 4.25
CA ILE A 27 0.85 -17.72 2.96
C ILE A 27 1.95 -16.67 2.74
N GLU A 28 1.62 -15.37 2.83
CA GLU A 28 2.60 -14.28 2.67
C GLU A 28 3.77 -14.38 3.64
N SER A 29 3.50 -14.78 4.88
CA SER A 29 4.53 -14.89 5.93
C SER A 29 5.30 -16.22 5.88
N ASN A 30 4.94 -17.12 4.96
CA ASN A 30 5.43 -18.50 4.90
C ASN A 30 5.34 -19.24 6.25
N LYS A 31 4.19 -19.11 6.93
CA LYS A 31 3.89 -19.73 8.22
C LYS A 31 2.82 -20.81 8.07
N PRO A 32 2.88 -21.90 8.85
CA PRO A 32 1.90 -23.00 8.74
C PRO A 32 0.49 -22.59 9.19
N TYR A 33 0.36 -21.56 10.02
CA TYR A 33 -0.92 -20.98 10.42
C TYR A 33 -0.73 -19.53 10.90
N CYS A 34 -1.82 -18.77 10.89
CA CYS A 34 -1.90 -17.45 11.51
C CYS A 34 -3.27 -17.31 12.21
N TYR A 35 -3.34 -16.45 13.22
CA TYR A 35 -4.61 -16.06 13.83
C TYR A 35 -4.99 -14.67 13.36
N PHE A 36 -6.27 -14.47 13.08
CA PHE A 36 -6.79 -13.13 12.90
C PHE A 36 -6.61 -12.34 14.22
N ASN A 37 -6.13 -11.12 14.10
CA ASN A 37 -6.08 -10.16 15.19
C ASN A 37 -6.51 -8.78 14.68
N ALA A 38 -6.81 -7.87 15.60
CA ALA A 38 -7.29 -6.53 15.25
C ALA A 38 -6.30 -5.77 14.35
N SER A 39 -4.98 -5.93 14.55
CA SER A 39 -3.99 -5.27 13.70
C SER A 39 -4.03 -5.73 12.24
N LEU A 40 -4.35 -7.00 11.99
CA LEU A 40 -4.49 -7.53 10.63
C LEU A 40 -5.71 -6.93 9.93
N GLY A 41 -6.84 -6.82 10.65
CA GLY A 41 -8.01 -6.11 10.18
C GLY A 41 -7.73 -4.63 9.89
N SER A 42 -7.02 -3.94 10.78
CA SER A 42 -6.63 -2.54 10.59
C SER A 42 -5.71 -2.36 9.38
N LYS A 43 -4.80 -3.30 9.11
CA LYS A 43 -3.93 -3.26 7.92
C LYS A 43 -4.76 -3.33 6.64
N ILE A 44 -5.69 -4.28 6.54
CA ILE A 44 -6.56 -4.42 5.36
C ILE A 44 -7.43 -3.18 5.17
N GLN A 45 -8.01 -2.66 6.24
CA GLN A 45 -8.82 -1.45 6.17
C GLN A 45 -7.98 -0.24 5.71
N ARG A 46 -6.74 -0.13 6.20
CA ARG A 46 -5.80 0.93 5.78
C ARG A 46 -5.45 0.78 4.30
N ASN A 47 -5.16 -0.43 3.81
CA ASN A 47 -4.83 -0.65 2.40
C ASN A 47 -6.01 -0.32 1.47
N ALA A 48 -7.22 -0.75 1.84
CA ALA A 48 -8.43 -0.41 1.09
C ALA A 48 -8.69 1.10 1.05
N LEU A 49 -8.48 1.80 2.18
CA LEU A 49 -8.56 3.26 2.22
C LEU A 49 -7.49 3.91 1.34
N MET A 50 -6.25 3.41 1.39
CA MET A 50 -5.13 3.87 0.59
C MET A 50 -5.41 3.77 -0.92
N MET A 51 -5.91 2.64 -1.40
CA MET A 51 -6.22 2.50 -2.84
C MET A 51 -7.30 3.45 -3.30
N ARG A 52 -8.39 3.57 -2.54
CA ARG A 52 -9.45 4.50 -2.86
C ARG A 52 -8.94 5.95 -2.90
N ARG A 53 -8.16 6.35 -1.89
CA ARG A 53 -7.60 7.71 -1.80
C ARG A 53 -6.60 8.00 -2.92
N LEU A 54 -5.81 7.00 -3.31
CA LEU A 54 -4.88 7.12 -4.43
C LEU A 54 -5.63 7.33 -5.75
N GLU A 55 -6.67 6.55 -6.01
CA GLU A 55 -7.53 6.72 -7.17
C GLU A 55 -8.21 8.10 -7.18
N GLU A 56 -8.72 8.56 -6.03
CA GLU A 56 -9.27 9.92 -5.86
C GLU A 56 -8.22 11.00 -6.16
N THR A 57 -7.00 10.85 -5.67
CA THR A 57 -5.87 11.79 -5.87
C THR A 57 -5.48 11.84 -7.35
N LEU A 58 -5.41 10.69 -8.03
CA LEU A 58 -5.04 10.62 -9.44
C LEU A 58 -6.10 11.23 -10.37
N ASN A 59 -7.39 11.04 -10.03
CA ASN A 59 -8.49 11.44 -10.91
C ASN A 59 -9.05 12.84 -10.64
N ASN A 60 -8.98 13.34 -9.39
CA ASN A 60 -9.66 14.58 -8.99
C ASN A 60 -8.70 15.69 -8.53
N ASP A 61 -7.71 15.37 -7.71
CA ASP A 61 -6.79 16.37 -7.15
C ASP A 61 -5.39 15.78 -6.89
N THR A 62 -4.45 16.13 -7.76
CA THR A 62 -3.07 15.62 -7.73
C THR A 62 -2.15 16.43 -6.83
N SER A 63 -2.65 17.41 -6.06
CA SER A 63 -1.83 18.28 -5.19
C SER A 63 -1.05 17.53 -4.11
N GLY A 64 -1.51 16.34 -3.71
CA GLY A 64 -0.80 15.45 -2.79
C GLY A 64 0.39 14.71 -3.42
N LEU A 65 0.56 14.75 -4.74
CA LEU A 65 1.65 14.08 -5.45
C LEU A 65 2.82 15.02 -5.72
N SER A 66 4.03 14.54 -5.52
CA SER A 66 5.25 15.28 -5.81
C SER A 66 6.34 14.36 -6.37
N LEU A 67 7.25 14.91 -7.15
CA LEU A 67 8.40 14.18 -7.70
C LEU A 67 9.67 14.55 -6.95
N ARG A 68 10.47 13.53 -6.65
CA ARG A 68 11.83 13.67 -6.14
C ARG A 68 12.80 13.19 -7.22
N PHE A 69 13.92 13.87 -7.34
CA PHE A 69 14.95 13.57 -8.33
C PHE A 69 16.19 13.07 -7.61
N GLN A 70 16.63 11.85 -7.91
CA GLN A 70 17.83 11.27 -7.33
C GLN A 70 18.92 11.17 -8.42
N PRO A 71 19.99 11.99 -8.34
CA PRO A 71 21.06 11.95 -9.32
C PRO A 71 21.88 10.68 -9.19
N GLN A 72 22.22 10.09 -10.33
CA GLN A 72 23.07 8.90 -10.44
C GLN A 72 24.45 9.34 -10.96
N ILE A 73 25.49 9.10 -10.16
CA ILE A 73 26.86 9.53 -10.45
C ILE A 73 27.70 8.34 -10.92
N ASN A 74 28.44 8.52 -12.02
CA ASN A 74 29.43 7.54 -12.45
C ASN A 74 30.62 7.57 -11.49
N LEU A 75 30.87 6.49 -10.76
CA LEU A 75 31.94 6.46 -9.77
C LEU A 75 33.35 6.49 -10.38
N LYS A 76 33.52 6.13 -11.65
CA LYS A 76 34.82 6.15 -12.34
C LYS A 76 35.17 7.54 -12.88
N THR A 77 34.19 8.22 -13.47
CA THR A 77 34.40 9.54 -14.09
C THR A 77 33.98 10.71 -13.18
N ASN A 78 33.29 10.42 -12.08
CA ASN A 78 32.67 11.39 -11.17
C ASN A 78 31.73 12.37 -11.89
N THR A 79 31.08 11.91 -12.97
CA THR A 79 30.14 12.71 -13.75
C THR A 79 28.71 12.23 -13.55
N LEU A 80 27.74 13.13 -13.70
CA LEU A 80 26.32 12.77 -13.73
C LEU A 80 26.07 11.80 -14.89
N SER A 81 25.49 10.64 -14.59
CA SER A 81 25.12 9.60 -15.57
C SER A 81 23.65 9.64 -15.92
N GLY A 82 22.81 10.07 -14.96
CA GLY A 82 21.37 10.06 -15.11
C GLY A 82 20.70 10.58 -13.85
N VAL A 83 19.37 10.58 -13.86
CA VAL A 83 18.53 10.98 -12.73
C VAL A 83 17.36 10.01 -12.67
N GLU A 84 17.14 9.44 -11.49
CA GLU A 84 15.95 8.66 -11.18
C GLU A 84 14.83 9.60 -10.70
N ILE A 85 13.63 9.38 -11.23
CA ILE A 85 12.42 10.13 -10.86
C ILE A 85 11.60 9.27 -9.92
N LEU A 86 11.34 9.79 -8.73
CA LEU A 86 10.71 9.07 -7.65
C LEU A 86 9.41 9.76 -7.25
N LEU A 87 8.27 9.09 -7.41
CA LEU A 87 6.96 9.60 -6.99
C LEU A 87 6.84 9.60 -5.46
N ARG A 88 6.29 10.67 -4.91
CA ARG A 88 5.98 10.82 -3.48
C ARG A 88 4.53 11.22 -3.34
N TRP A 89 3.85 10.59 -2.41
CA TRP A 89 2.44 10.85 -2.15
C TRP A 89 2.23 11.22 -0.69
N HIS A 90 1.56 12.35 -0.50
CA HIS A 90 1.06 12.83 0.77
C HIS A 90 -0.46 13.00 0.67
N ASP A 91 -1.18 12.23 1.46
CA ASP A 91 -2.62 12.31 1.58
C ASP A 91 -3.01 13.03 2.88
N ALA A 92 -4.14 13.73 2.89
CA ALA A 92 -4.58 14.50 4.04
C ALA A 92 -4.95 13.62 5.26
N GLU A 93 -5.38 12.38 5.02
CA GLU A 93 -5.80 11.44 6.06
C GLU A 93 -4.72 10.40 6.38
N LEU A 94 -4.02 9.89 5.35
CA LEU A 94 -2.97 8.88 5.52
C LEU A 94 -1.60 9.47 5.84
N GLY A 95 -1.42 10.78 5.65
CA GLY A 95 -0.15 11.48 5.76
C GLY A 95 0.81 11.09 4.64
N HIS A 96 2.10 10.97 4.97
CA HIS A 96 3.10 10.50 4.02
C HIS A 96 2.94 8.99 3.78
N VAL A 97 2.64 8.60 2.54
CA VAL A 97 2.52 7.20 2.13
C VAL A 97 3.84 6.71 1.54
N SER A 98 4.32 5.54 1.97
CA SER A 98 5.55 4.96 1.44
C SER A 98 5.36 4.56 -0.03
N PRO A 99 6.32 4.84 -0.93
CA PRO A 99 6.28 4.35 -2.30
C PRO A 99 6.04 2.84 -2.39
N THR A 100 6.76 2.07 -1.58
CA THR A 100 6.64 0.61 -1.53
C THR A 100 5.21 0.13 -1.18
N ASP A 101 4.49 0.88 -0.35
CA ASP A 101 3.14 0.47 0.08
C ASP A 101 2.13 0.56 -1.06
N PHE A 102 2.16 1.64 -1.84
CA PHE A 102 1.23 1.80 -2.97
C PHE A 102 1.73 1.17 -4.26
N GLU A 103 3.04 1.06 -4.49
CA GLU A 103 3.60 0.34 -5.65
C GLU A 103 3.22 -1.14 -5.63
N PHE A 104 3.31 -1.79 -4.46
CA PHE A 104 2.89 -3.18 -4.29
C PHE A 104 1.39 -3.33 -4.61
N GLU A 105 0.56 -2.49 -4.00
CA GLU A 105 -0.89 -2.59 -4.16
C GLU A 105 -1.35 -2.21 -5.58
N LEU A 106 -0.67 -1.27 -6.26
CA LEU A 106 -0.92 -0.95 -7.67
C LEU A 106 -0.56 -2.10 -8.61
N THR A 107 0.48 -2.86 -8.27
CA THR A 107 0.91 -4.02 -9.04
C THR A 107 -0.07 -5.18 -8.84
N GLU A 108 -0.47 -5.46 -7.59
CA GLU A 108 -1.48 -6.48 -7.27
C GLU A 108 -2.86 -6.18 -7.90
N THR A 109 -3.24 -4.91 -7.98
CA THR A 109 -4.49 -4.47 -8.62
C THR A 109 -4.39 -4.39 -10.16
N GLY A 110 -3.20 -4.56 -10.73
CA GLY A 110 -2.95 -4.47 -12.18
C GLY A 110 -3.04 -3.06 -12.75
N LEU A 111 -3.05 -2.03 -11.89
CA LEU A 111 -3.09 -0.61 -12.27
C LEU A 111 -1.73 -0.09 -12.76
N MET A 112 -0.62 -0.74 -12.37
CA MET A 112 0.71 -0.51 -12.92
C MET A 112 1.30 -1.81 -13.48
N GLN A 113 2.03 -1.70 -14.59
CA GLN A 113 2.92 -2.78 -15.05
C GLN A 113 4.26 -2.70 -14.32
N GLU A 114 4.99 -3.81 -14.26
CA GLU A 114 6.29 -3.89 -13.56
C GLU A 114 7.18 -2.69 -13.90
N PRO A 115 7.71 -1.99 -12.89
CA PRO A 115 8.45 -0.74 -13.09
C PRO A 115 9.72 -0.92 -13.93
N GLU A 116 10.28 -2.13 -14.00
CA GLU A 116 11.51 -2.40 -14.77
C GLU A 116 11.33 -2.33 -16.29
N GLN A 117 10.09 -2.42 -16.82
CA GLN A 117 9.86 -2.41 -18.27
C GLN A 117 9.67 -1.01 -18.87
N ALA A 118 9.68 0.04 -18.05
CA ALA A 118 9.36 1.41 -18.46
C ALA A 118 10.59 2.32 -18.70
N LEU A 119 11.81 1.77 -18.75
CA LEU A 119 13.04 2.51 -19.08
C LEU A 119 13.76 1.98 -20.33
#